data_AF-A0A848KYN7-F1
#
_entry.id   AF-A0A848KYN7-F1
#
_cell.length_a   1.000
_cell.length_b   1.000
_cell.length_c   1.000
_cell.angle_alpha   90.00
_cell.angle_beta   90.00
_cell.angle_gamma   90.00
#
_symmetry.space_group_name_H-M   'P 1'
#
loop_
_entity.id
_entity.type
_entity.pdbx_description
1 polymer ?
#
loop_
_entity_poly.entity_id
_entity_poly.type
_entity_poly.pdbx_seq_one_letter_code
_entity_poly.pdbx_strand_id
1 'polypeptide(L)'
;MSATDLDEFTQLYERHVGFVRTGDMRSALADMAPDRLPTVFDGVDVPRSPVERAEIVNVYADGDRRVGEAVYHLASGPLGLRSTWELREGRWLATGLENFSPDPGSASTSPGTGAPS
;
A
#
# COMPACT_ATOMS: atom_id res chain seq x y z
N MET A 1 -15.51 9.41 13.71
CA MET A 1 -14.16 8.96 13.31
C MET A 1 -13.23 10.15 13.46
N SER A 2 -12.18 10.00 14.25
CA SER A 2 -11.27 11.10 14.59
C SER A 2 -10.15 11.12 13.55
N ALA A 3 -9.61 12.29 13.19
CA ALA A 3 -8.45 12.38 12.30
C ALA A 3 -7.28 11.47 12.75
N THR A 4 -7.17 11.26 14.07
CA THR A 4 -6.23 10.36 14.74
C THR A 4 -6.28 8.91 14.24
N ASP A 5 -7.45 8.36 13.92
CA ASP A 5 -7.58 6.95 13.51
C ASP A 5 -6.95 6.70 12.13
N LEU A 6 -7.00 7.68 11.24
CA LEU A 6 -6.39 7.61 9.91
C LEU A 6 -4.89 7.89 9.98
N ASP A 7 -4.46 8.80 10.87
CA ASP A 7 -3.04 9.10 11.09
C ASP A 7 -2.29 7.91 11.71
N GLU A 8 -2.92 7.19 12.65
CA GLU A 8 -2.38 5.95 13.21
C GLU A 8 -2.26 4.85 12.14
N PHE A 9 -3.29 4.70 11.31
CA PHE A 9 -3.25 3.78 10.18
C PHE A 9 -2.16 4.15 9.17
N THR A 10 -2.01 5.43 8.84
CA THR A 10 -0.98 5.91 7.91
C THR A 10 0.42 5.52 8.37
N GLN A 11 0.74 5.73 9.65
CA GLN A 11 2.03 5.32 10.23
C GLN A 11 2.23 3.80 10.21
N LEU A 12 1.17 3.04 10.49
CA LEU A 12 1.21 1.57 10.39
C LEU A 12 1.47 1.13 8.95
N TYR A 13 0.82 1.76 7.99
CA TYR A 13 0.94 1.44 6.57
C TYR A 13 2.32 1.81 6.02
N GLU A 14 2.86 2.98 6.40
CA GLU A 14 4.24 3.38 6.09
C GLU A 14 5.27 2.35 6.57
N ARG A 15 5.11 1.88 7.80
CA ARG A 15 5.97 0.84 8.37
C ARG A 15 5.82 -0.49 7.60
N HIS A 16 4.60 -0.89 7.28
CA HIS A 16 4.31 -2.10 6.51
C HIS A 16 4.97 -2.06 5.11
N VAL A 17 4.79 -0.97 4.37
CA VAL A 17 5.43 -0.75 3.07
C VAL A 17 6.96 -0.77 3.19
N GLY A 18 7.49 -0.22 4.29
CA GLY A 18 8.92 -0.29 4.63
C GLY A 18 9.44 -1.73 4.71
N PHE A 19 8.71 -2.63 5.40
CA PHE A 19 9.08 -4.05 5.48
C PHE A 19 9.06 -4.74 4.12
N VAL A 20 8.04 -4.48 3.29
CA VAL A 20 7.97 -5.03 1.94
C VAL A 20 9.16 -4.57 1.10
N ARG A 21 9.50 -3.28 1.17
CA ARG A 21 10.64 -2.69 0.46
C ARG A 21 11.98 -3.33 0.86
N THR A 22 12.20 -3.58 2.16
CA THR A 22 13.45 -4.17 2.64
C THR A 22 13.50 -5.70 2.50
N GLY A 23 12.44 -6.32 1.98
CA GLY A 23 12.35 -7.78 1.89
C GLY A 23 12.09 -8.48 3.23
N ASP A 24 11.70 -7.74 4.28
CA ASP A 24 11.32 -8.31 5.58
C ASP A 24 9.88 -8.84 5.53
N MET A 25 9.72 -9.93 4.78
CA MET A 25 8.42 -10.59 4.62
C MET A 25 7.88 -11.12 5.95
N ARG A 26 8.74 -11.43 6.92
CA ARG A 26 8.30 -11.89 8.23
C ARG A 26 7.52 -10.79 8.95
N SER A 27 8.06 -9.57 8.99
CA SER A 27 7.38 -8.43 9.60
C SER A 27 6.15 -8.02 8.79
N ALA A 28 6.23 -8.03 7.45
CA ALA A 28 5.08 -7.73 6.60
C ALA A 28 3.91 -8.71 6.80
N LEU A 29 4.18 -10.02 6.86
CA LEU A 29 3.17 -11.05 7.10
C LEU A 29 2.57 -10.98 8.51
N ALA A 30 3.32 -10.47 9.50
CA ALA A 30 2.81 -10.30 10.86
C ALA A 30 1.71 -9.23 10.97
N ASP A 31 1.60 -8.36 9.98
CA ASP A 31 0.52 -7.36 9.87
C ASP A 31 -0.69 -7.87 9.05
N MET A 32 -0.65 -9.10 8.55
CA MET A 32 -1.77 -9.70 7.83
C MET A 32 -2.66 -10.53 8.75
N ALA A 33 -3.95 -10.60 8.43
CA ALA A 33 -4.89 -11.44 9.14
C ALA A 33 -4.57 -12.93 8.86
N PRO A 34 -4.27 -13.75 9.89
CA PRO A 34 -3.77 -15.10 9.70
C PRO A 34 -4.80 -16.03 9.02
N ASP A 35 -6.09 -15.78 9.24
CA ASP A 35 -7.19 -16.47 8.57
C ASP A 35 -7.31 -16.12 7.07
N ARG A 36 -6.71 -15.00 6.64
CA ARG A 36 -6.74 -14.53 5.24
C ARG A 36 -5.45 -14.78 4.48
N LEU A 37 -4.34 -15.09 5.16
CA LEU A 37 -3.05 -15.37 4.54
C LEU A 37 -3.09 -16.34 3.35
N PRO A 38 -3.87 -17.45 3.38
CA PRO A 38 -3.91 -18.36 2.23
C PRO A 38 -4.52 -17.73 0.98
N THR A 39 -5.50 -16.84 1.15
CA THR A 39 -6.32 -16.29 0.06
C THR A 39 -5.92 -14.88 -0.34
N VAL A 40 -5.22 -14.15 0.52
CA VAL A 40 -4.90 -12.73 0.32
C VAL A 40 -3.95 -12.52 -0.87
N PHE A 41 -3.20 -13.56 -1.26
CA PHE A 41 -2.28 -13.52 -2.40
C PHE A 41 -2.86 -14.18 -3.66
N ASP A 42 -4.08 -14.72 -3.61
CA ASP A 42 -4.66 -15.43 -4.74
C ASP A 42 -4.93 -14.46 -5.89
N GLY A 43 -4.25 -14.68 -7.02
CA GLY A 43 -4.33 -13.81 -8.19
C GLY A 43 -3.64 -12.46 -8.02
N VAL A 44 -2.82 -12.30 -6.97
CA VAL A 44 -2.09 -11.06 -6.69
C VAL A 44 -0.60 -11.21 -7.04
N ASP A 45 -0.11 -10.34 -7.90
CA ASP A 45 1.31 -10.16 -8.15
C ASP A 45 1.96 -9.43 -6.97
N VAL A 46 2.92 -10.09 -6.34
CA VAL A 46 3.72 -9.54 -5.23
C VAL A 46 5.17 -9.33 -5.67
N PRO A 47 5.91 -8.41 -5.02
CA PRO A 47 7.34 -8.27 -5.24
C PRO A 47 8.08 -9.59 -5.00
N ARG A 48 8.53 -10.25 -6.09
CA ARG A 48 9.39 -11.45 -6.04
C ARG A 48 10.87 -11.12 -6.25
N SER A 49 11.18 -9.84 -6.39
CA SER A 49 12.52 -9.31 -6.65
C SER A 49 12.77 -8.13 -5.72
N PRO A 50 14.05 -7.73 -5.53
CA PRO A 50 14.38 -6.56 -4.74
C PRO A 50 13.59 -5.34 -5.19
N VAL A 51 12.98 -4.65 -4.23
CA VAL A 51 12.27 -3.39 -4.46
C VAL A 51 13.31 -2.27 -4.43
N GLU A 52 13.43 -1.55 -5.53
CA GLU A 52 14.36 -0.41 -5.63
C GLU A 52 13.79 0.81 -4.88
N ARG A 53 12.49 1.05 -5.06
CA ARG A 53 11.75 2.15 -4.45
C ARG A 53 10.31 1.73 -4.16
N ALA A 54 9.74 2.26 -3.09
CA ALA A 54 8.33 2.15 -2.80
C ALA A 54 7.74 3.55 -2.60
N GLU A 55 6.53 3.77 -3.11
CA GLU A 55 5.80 5.03 -2.99
C GLU A 55 4.38 4.75 -2.51
N ILE A 56 3.93 5.45 -1.46
CA ILE A 56 2.54 5.40 -1.04
C ILE A 56 1.80 6.46 -1.84
N VAL A 57 0.85 6.03 -2.66
CA VAL A 57 0.10 6.93 -3.56
C VAL A 57 -1.24 7.34 -2.97
N ASN A 58 -1.80 6.55 -2.05
CA ASN A 58 -3.06 6.86 -1.41
C ASN A 58 -3.21 6.15 -0.05
N VAL A 59 -3.89 6.81 0.89
CA VAL A 59 -4.31 6.25 2.18
C VAL A 59 -5.67 6.84 2.53
N TYR A 60 -6.68 6.00 2.72
CA TYR A 60 -8.04 6.47 2.96
C TYR A 60 -8.87 5.48 3.79
N ALA A 61 -9.99 5.98 4.32
CA ALA A 61 -11.00 5.17 4.98
C ALA A 61 -12.08 4.73 3.98
N ASP A 62 -12.48 3.46 4.07
CA ASP A 62 -13.58 2.89 3.29
C ASP A 62 -14.58 2.23 4.25
N GLY A 63 -15.54 3.02 4.72
CA GLY A 63 -16.41 2.63 5.83
C GLY A 63 -15.60 2.29 7.09
N ASP A 64 -15.78 1.06 7.59
CA ASP A 64 -15.04 0.54 8.76
C ASP A 64 -13.65 0.01 8.41
N ARG A 65 -13.27 0.03 7.12
CA ARG A 65 -11.98 -0.43 6.63
C ARG A 65 -11.00 0.73 6.46
N ARG A 66 -9.73 0.37 6.35
CA ARG A 66 -8.67 1.27 5.90
C ARG A 66 -8.04 0.70 4.65
N VAL A 67 -7.71 1.58 3.72
CA VAL A 67 -7.10 1.19 2.45
C VAL A 67 -5.82 1.98 2.28
N GLY A 68 -4.75 1.26 1.95
CA GLY A 68 -3.48 1.84 1.53
C GLY A 68 -3.16 1.37 0.12
N GLU A 69 -2.64 2.28 -0.70
CA GLU A 69 -2.18 1.99 -2.05
C GLU A 69 -0.70 2.35 -2.16
N ALA A 70 0.11 1.40 -2.59
CA ALA A 70 1.54 1.60 -2.80
C ALA A 70 1.98 1.11 -4.18
N VAL A 71 2.95 1.81 -4.76
CA VAL A 71 3.64 1.42 -5.99
C VAL A 71 5.05 0.99 -5.62
N TYR A 72 5.40 -0.24 -6.00
CA TYR A 72 6.73 -0.82 -5.83
C TYR A 72 7.46 -0.79 -7.17
N HIS A 73 8.61 -0.14 -7.23
CA HIS A 73 9.48 -0.13 -8.40
C HIS A 73 10.43 -1.32 -8.35
N LEU A 74 10.22 -2.25 -9.28
CA LEU A 74 11.06 -3.43 -9.48
C LEU A 74 11.82 -3.27 -10.80
N ALA A 75 12.91 -4.02 -10.97
CA ALA A 75 13.65 -4.06 -12.23
C ALA A 75 12.79 -4.49 -13.44
N SER A 76 11.72 -5.27 -13.20
CA SER A 76 10.76 -5.70 -14.22
C SER A 76 9.70 -4.64 -14.57
N GLY A 77 9.60 -3.56 -13.80
CA GLY A 77 8.58 -2.53 -13.93
C GLY A 77 7.88 -2.19 -12.61
N PRO A 78 7.07 -1.12 -12.59
CA PRO A 78 6.29 -0.72 -11.43
C PRO A 78 5.14 -1.70 -11.16
N LEU A 79 4.89 -1.99 -9.89
CA LEU A 79 3.83 -2.87 -9.41
C LEU A 79 2.94 -2.11 -8.42
N GLY A 80 1.69 -1.86 -8.80
CA GLY A 80 0.68 -1.27 -7.91
C GLY A 80 0.04 -2.34 -7.04
N LEU A 81 0.01 -2.10 -5.73
CA LEU A 81 -0.64 -2.94 -4.73
C LEU A 81 -1.55 -2.09 -3.84
N ARG A 82 -2.83 -2.47 -3.82
CA ARG A 82 -3.84 -1.96 -2.90
C ARG A 82 -4.02 -2.98 -1.78
N SER A 83 -4.01 -2.51 -0.55
CA SER A 83 -4.18 -3.33 0.64
C SER A 83 -5.38 -2.85 1.44
N THR A 84 -6.29 -3.76 1.75
CA THR A 84 -7.49 -3.51 2.57
C THR A 84 -7.30 -4.05 3.98
N TRP A 85 -7.60 -3.23 4.97
CA TRP A 85 -7.33 -3.49 6.38
C TRP A 85 -8.61 -3.39 7.21
N GLU A 86 -8.73 -4.29 8.17
CA GLU A 86 -9.84 -4.34 9.14
C GLU A 86 -9.28 -4.28 10.56
N LEU A 87 -9.98 -3.56 11.45
CA LEU A 87 -9.64 -3.51 12.87
C LEU A 87 -10.15 -4.78 13.54
N ARG A 88 -9.24 -5.63 14.00
CA ARG A 88 -9.54 -6.91 14.67
C ARG A 88 -8.83 -6.96 16.01
N GLU A 89 -9.60 -7.18 17.07
CA GLU A 89 -9.06 -7.27 18.45
C GLU A 89 -8.18 -6.06 18.83
N GLY A 90 -8.52 -4.87 18.34
CA GLY A 90 -7.77 -3.63 18.59
C GLY A 90 -6.53 -3.42 17.71
N ARG A 91 -6.29 -4.26 16.70
CA ARG A 91 -5.17 -4.14 15.76
C ARG A 91 -5.66 -4.10 14.31
N TRP A 92 -5.11 -3.19 13.50
CA TRP A 92 -5.33 -3.20 12.06
C TRP A 92 -4.58 -4.37 11.44
N LEU A 93 -5.31 -5.23 10.73
CA LEU A 93 -4.75 -6.38 10.01
C LEU A 93 -5.16 -6.33 8.54
N ALA A 94 -4.21 -6.60 7.64
CA ALA A 94 -4.48 -6.68 6.22
C ALA A 94 -5.33 -7.93 5.93
N THR A 95 -6.44 -7.74 5.24
CA THR A 95 -7.44 -8.78 4.94
C THR A 95 -7.66 -8.98 3.45
N GLY A 96 -7.23 -8.02 2.62
CA GLY A 96 -7.30 -8.09 1.17
C GLY A 96 -6.08 -7.44 0.52
N LEU A 97 -5.67 -8.00 -0.62
CA LEU A 97 -4.73 -7.38 -1.55
C LEU A 97 -5.32 -7.42 -2.95
N GLU A 98 -5.02 -6.39 -3.73
CA GLU A 98 -5.44 -6.27 -5.12
C GLU A 98 -4.33 -5.56 -5.90
N ASN A 99 -4.04 -6.00 -7.12
CA ASN A 99 -3.18 -5.23 -8.02
C ASN A 99 -3.98 -4.12 -8.69
N PHE A 100 -3.35 -2.96 -8.83
CA PHE A 100 -3.86 -1.90 -9.69
C PHE A 100 -2.76 -1.48 -10.68
N SER A 101 -3.17 -0.94 -11.82
CA SER A 101 -2.22 -0.38 -12.78
C SER A 101 -1.70 0.95 -12.21
N PRO A 102 -0.41 1.07 -11.87
CA PRO A 102 0.14 2.35 -11.46
C PRO A 102 0.01 3.31 -12.64
N ASP A 103 -0.63 4.45 -12.43
CA ASP A 103 -0.76 5.46 -13.48
C ASP A 103 0.65 5.95 -13.85
N PRO A 104 1.05 5.89 -15.13
CA PRO A 104 2.38 6.35 -15.56
C PRO A 104 2.61 7.87 -15.36
N GLY A 105 1.59 8.61 -14.91
CA GLY A 105 1.56 10.06 -14.76
C GLY A 105 1.40 10.59 -13.33
N SER A 106 1.32 9.78 -12.27
CA SER A 106 1.23 10.31 -10.89
C SER A 106 2.53 11.00 -10.40
N ALA A 107 3.60 10.97 -11.19
CA ALA A 107 4.78 11.81 -11.01
C ALA A 107 4.63 13.23 -11.61
N SER A 108 3.43 13.72 -11.92
CA SER A 108 3.25 15.10 -12.38
C SER A 108 1.96 15.75 -11.88
N THR A 109 2.07 16.37 -10.72
CA THR A 109 1.27 17.57 -10.42
C THR A 109 2.21 18.78 -10.32
N SER A 110 2.41 19.44 -11.48
CA SER A 110 2.80 20.86 -11.69
C SER A 110 4.25 21.30 -11.37
N PRO A 111 4.88 22.21 -12.16
CA PRO A 111 4.29 23.50 -12.55
C PRO A 111 4.47 23.90 -14.03
N GLY A 112 3.34 24.13 -14.71
CA GLY A 112 3.33 24.72 -16.05
C GLY A 112 2.82 26.16 -16.01
N THR A 113 3.70 27.12 -15.69
CA THR A 113 3.50 28.53 -16.03
C THR A 113 3.38 28.66 -17.55
N GLY A 114 2.22 29.07 -18.04
CA GLY A 114 1.98 29.43 -19.43
C GLY A 114 1.31 30.80 -19.53
N ALA A 115 2.08 31.87 -19.28
CA ALA A 115 1.99 33.06 -20.12
C ALA A 115 2.95 32.82 -21.31
N PRO A 116 2.72 33.29 -22.56
CA PRO A 116 2.11 34.58 -22.90
C PRO A 116 1.16 34.58 -24.12
N SER A 117 0.36 35.66 -24.25
CA SER A 117 0.28 36.53 -25.45
C SER A 117 -0.69 37.69 -25.20
#